data_AF-A0A3C0V868-F1
#
_entry.id   AF-A0A3C0V868-F1
#
_cell.length_a   1.000
_cell.length_b   1.000
_cell.length_c   1.000
_cell.angle_alpha   90.00
_cell.angle_beta   90.00
_cell.angle_gamma   90.00
#
_symmetry.space_group_name_H-M   'P 1'
#
loop_
_entity.id
_entity.type
_entity.pdbx_description
1 polymer ?
#
loop_
_entity_poly.entity_id
_entity_poly.type
_entity_poly.pdbx_seq_one_letter_code
_entity_poly.pdbx_strand_id
1 'polypeptide(L)'
;MRGHFASARRGAAVAARAGVRYPCRGSMQLINLLEFAILVFSIILHELAHGGVAFALGDPTAKNAGRLTLNPIPHIDLLGSILLPLVLLLSGAGILIGWAKPVPVDVARFRNPRRGFMLVGAAGPAAN
;
A
#
# COMPACT_ATOMS: atom_id res chain seq x y z
N MET A 1 -5.88 -38.86 -13.49
CA MET A 1 -5.98 -37.46 -13.02
C MET A 1 -7.42 -37.13 -12.57
N ARG A 2 -7.88 -37.64 -11.41
CA ARG A 2 -9.27 -37.41 -10.89
C ARG A 2 -9.31 -37.20 -9.36
N GLY A 3 -8.38 -36.43 -8.79
CA GLY A 3 -8.22 -36.30 -7.34
C GLY A 3 -8.69 -34.98 -6.70
N HIS A 4 -8.73 -33.86 -7.44
CA HIS A 4 -8.82 -32.53 -6.80
C HIS A 4 -10.24 -31.99 -6.54
N PHE A 5 -11.30 -32.62 -7.04
CA PHE A 5 -12.67 -32.10 -6.91
C PHE A 5 -13.44 -32.57 -5.66
N ALA A 6 -12.92 -33.55 -4.92
CA ALA A 6 -13.62 -34.12 -3.75
C ALA A 6 -13.41 -33.32 -2.45
N SER A 7 -12.32 -32.56 -2.33
CA SER A 7 -11.98 -31.78 -1.13
C SER A 7 -12.83 -30.51 -1.01
N ALA A 8 -13.04 -29.79 -2.11
CA ALA A 8 -13.82 -28.55 -2.14
C ALA A 8 -15.29 -28.74 -1.73
N ARG A 9 -15.89 -29.90 -2.04
CA ARG A 9 -17.30 -30.19 -1.71
C ARG A 9 -17.52 -30.45 -0.21
N ARG A 10 -16.52 -30.93 0.52
CA ARG A 10 -16.63 -31.18 1.96
C ARG A 10 -16.57 -29.89 2.77
N GLY A 11 -15.71 -28.94 2.38
CA GLY A 11 -15.60 -27.63 3.05
C GLY A 11 -16.87 -26.78 2.94
N ALA A 12 -17.48 -26.74 1.75
CA ALA A 12 -18.70 -25.96 1.51
C ALA A 12 -19.90 -26.49 2.34
N ALA A 13 -20.04 -27.81 2.50
CA ALA A 13 -21.11 -28.41 3.27
C ALA A 13 -20.99 -28.18 4.80
N VAL A 14 -19.75 -28.08 5.31
CA VAL A 14 -19.49 -27.76 6.73
C VAL A 14 -19.79 -26.30 7.03
N ALA A 15 -19.37 -25.37 6.17
CA ALA A 15 -19.65 -23.94 6.34
C ALA A 15 -21.14 -23.61 6.23
N ALA A 16 -21.88 -24.29 5.37
CA ALA A 16 -23.33 -24.16 5.27
C ALA A 16 -24.05 -24.59 6.57
N ARG A 17 -23.55 -25.62 7.28
CA ARG A 17 -24.08 -26.03 8.60
C ARG A 17 -23.70 -25.08 9.73
N ALA A 18 -22.58 -24.38 9.60
CA ALA A 18 -22.11 -23.39 10.57
C ALA A 18 -22.75 -21.99 10.40
N GLY A 19 -23.69 -21.82 9.47
CA GLY A 19 -24.31 -20.52 9.17
C GLY A 19 -23.35 -19.49 8.57
N VAL A 20 -22.16 -19.93 8.12
CA VAL A 20 -21.16 -19.05 7.52
C VAL A 20 -21.65 -18.67 6.13
N ARG A 21 -22.11 -17.43 6.01
CA ARG A 21 -22.49 -16.86 4.71
C ARG A 21 -21.20 -16.54 3.96
N TYR A 22 -20.91 -17.31 2.91
CA TYR A 22 -19.92 -16.89 1.93
C TYR A 22 -20.42 -15.59 1.29
N PRO A 23 -19.60 -14.52 1.26
CA PRO A 23 -20.03 -13.29 0.63
C PRO A 23 -20.36 -13.60 -0.83
N CYS A 24 -21.54 -13.18 -1.30
CA CYS A 24 -21.93 -13.33 -2.69
C CYS A 24 -20.85 -12.71 -3.60
N ARG A 25 -20.65 -13.25 -4.80
CA ARG A 25 -19.59 -12.75 -5.71
C ARG A 25 -19.61 -11.23 -5.91
N GLY A 26 -20.77 -10.58 -5.83
CA GLY A 26 -20.89 -9.12 -5.83
C GLY A 26 -20.39 -8.43 -4.54
N SER A 27 -20.64 -8.98 -3.35
CA SER A 27 -20.12 -8.42 -2.09
C SER A 27 -18.62 -8.67 -1.94
N MET A 28 -18.07 -9.76 -2.50
CA MET A 28 -16.61 -9.95 -2.58
C MET A 28 -15.92 -8.86 -3.40
N GLN A 29 -16.52 -8.41 -4.51
CA GLN A 29 -15.95 -7.32 -5.33
C GLN A 29 -15.96 -5.98 -4.61
N LEU A 30 -17.03 -5.69 -3.86
CA LEU A 30 -17.12 -4.46 -3.07
C LEU A 30 -16.07 -4.41 -1.96
N ILE A 31 -15.87 -5.52 -1.25
CA ILE A 31 -14.86 -5.64 -0.19
C ILE A 31 -13.46 -5.45 -0.79
N ASN A 32 -13.14 -6.12 -1.89
CA ASN A 32 -11.84 -5.99 -2.54
C ASN A 32 -11.56 -4.55 -3.01
N LEU A 33 -12.58 -3.87 -3.56
CA LEU A 33 -12.45 -2.47 -3.98
C LEU A 33 -12.20 -1.54 -2.78
N LEU A 34 -12.90 -1.78 -1.67
CA LEU A 34 -12.73 -1.02 -0.44
C LEU A 34 -11.34 -1.25 0.17
N GLU A 35 -10.89 -2.50 0.25
CA GLU A 35 -9.55 -2.86 0.71
C GLU A 35 -8.46 -2.18 -0.12
N PHE A 36 -8.60 -2.20 -1.46
CA PHE A 36 -7.67 -1.53 -2.36
C PHE A 36 -7.65 -0.01 -2.14
N ALA A 37 -8.82 0.62 -1.99
CA ALA A 37 -8.90 2.05 -1.71
C ALA A 37 -8.23 2.39 -0.37
N ILE A 38 -8.51 1.63 0.69
CA ILE A 38 -7.89 1.81 2.01
C ILE A 38 -6.37 1.65 1.92
N LEU A 39 -5.88 0.65 1.20
CA LEU A 39 -4.44 0.43 1.00
C LEU A 39 -3.78 1.63 0.32
N VAL A 40 -4.38 2.15 -0.76
CA VAL A 40 -3.85 3.32 -1.47
C VAL A 40 -3.80 4.54 -0.55
N PHE A 41 -4.88 4.83 0.19
CA PHE A 41 -4.91 5.94 1.12
C PHE A 41 -3.96 5.76 2.32
N SER A 42 -3.82 4.54 2.83
CA SER A 42 -2.87 4.21 3.90
C SER A 42 -1.44 4.50 3.47
N ILE A 43 -1.01 4.07 2.28
CA ILE A 43 0.33 4.37 1.76
C ILE A 43 0.53 5.87 1.57
N ILE A 44 -0.49 6.60 1.08
CA ILE A 44 -0.41 8.06 0.93
C ILE A 44 -0.24 8.76 2.28
N LEU A 45 -1.01 8.35 3.30
CA LEU A 45 -0.90 8.90 4.65
C LEU A 45 0.45 8.58 5.29
N HIS A 46 0.98 7.37 5.07
CA HIS A 46 2.31 6.96 5.50
C HIS A 46 3.40 7.91 4.96
N GLU A 47 3.40 8.16 3.66
CA GLU A 47 4.35 9.04 2.99
C GLU A 47 4.15 10.52 3.39
N LEU A 48 2.89 10.95 3.57
CA LEU A 48 2.57 12.27 4.11
C LEU A 48 3.13 12.46 5.51
N ALA A 49 3.08 11.44 6.35
CA ALA A 49 3.61 11.51 7.71
C ALA A 49 5.13 11.67 7.71
N HIS A 50 5.85 10.91 6.87
CA HIS A 50 7.29 11.10 6.66
C HIS A 50 7.62 12.53 6.24
N GLY A 51 6.97 13.03 5.20
CA GLY A 51 7.20 14.38 4.70
C GLY A 51 6.75 15.49 5.65
N GLY A 52 5.65 15.28 6.37
CA GLY A 52 5.09 16.23 7.34
C GLY A 52 5.99 16.40 8.57
N VAL A 53 6.53 15.31 9.10
CA VAL A 53 7.52 15.36 10.19
C VAL A 53 8.84 15.96 9.69
N ALA A 54 9.30 15.61 8.49
CA ALA A 54 10.48 16.23 7.90
C ALA A 54 10.30 17.76 7.74
N PHE A 55 9.12 18.19 7.28
CA PHE A 55 8.76 19.61 7.18
C PHE A 55 8.77 20.31 8.55
N ALA A 56 8.17 19.69 9.56
CA ALA A 56 8.17 20.22 10.93
C ALA A 56 9.59 20.32 11.53
N LEU A 57 10.50 19.44 11.11
CA LEU A 57 11.91 19.44 11.51
C LEU A 57 12.80 20.40 10.69
N GLY A 58 12.22 21.12 9.72
CA GLY A 58 12.89 22.15 8.94
C GLY A 58 13.28 21.75 7.51
N ASP A 59 12.84 20.59 7.01
CA ASP A 59 13.08 20.15 5.63
C ASP A 59 11.87 20.43 4.70
N PRO A 60 11.93 21.47 3.85
CA PRO A 60 10.87 21.75 2.88
C PRO A 60 10.97 20.92 1.59
N THR A 61 11.88 19.96 1.47
CA THR A 61 12.12 19.22 0.21
C THR A 61 10.87 18.51 -0.30
N ALA A 62 10.17 17.77 0.56
CA ALA A 62 8.90 17.12 0.24
C ALA A 62 7.82 18.11 -0.22
N LYS A 63 7.73 19.25 0.46
CA LYS A 63 6.76 20.32 0.15
C LYS A 63 7.05 20.96 -1.19
N ASN A 64 8.32 21.32 -1.44
CA ASN A 64 8.77 21.96 -2.67
C ASN A 64 8.66 21.02 -3.88
N ALA A 65 8.80 19.71 -3.67
CA ALA A 65 8.55 18.69 -4.69
C ALA A 65 7.06 18.45 -4.96
N GLY A 66 6.15 19.15 -4.28
CA GLY A 66 4.69 18.99 -4.43
C GLY A 66 4.16 17.64 -3.92
N ARG A 67 4.91 16.95 -3.04
CA ARG A 67 4.56 15.60 -2.57
C ARG A 67 3.82 15.56 -1.24
N LEU A 68 3.66 16.70 -0.56
CA LEU A 68 2.77 16.81 0.60
C LEU A 68 1.31 16.98 0.15
N THR A 69 0.75 15.95 -0.47
CA THR A 69 -0.61 15.96 -1.02
C THR A 69 -1.28 14.61 -0.93
N LEU A 70 -2.59 14.61 -0.66
CA LEU A 70 -3.43 13.41 -0.71
C LEU A 70 -3.75 12.96 -2.14
N ASN A 71 -3.34 13.74 -3.14
CA ASN A 71 -3.44 13.33 -4.54
C ASN A 71 -2.55 12.10 -4.77
N PRO A 72 -3.09 10.95 -5.24
CA PRO A 72 -2.28 9.74 -5.49
C PRO A 72 -1.29 9.91 -6.65
N ILE A 73 -1.56 10.82 -7.59
CA ILE A 73 -0.80 10.93 -8.85
C ILE A 73 0.72 11.16 -8.63
N PRO A 74 1.17 12.09 -7.76
CA PRO A 74 2.59 12.36 -7.55
C PRO A 74 3.35 11.24 -6.83
N HIS A 75 2.62 10.31 -6.19
CA HIS A 75 3.15 9.17 -5.47
C HIS A 75 3.30 7.92 -6.35
N ILE A 76 2.88 7.96 -7.61
CA ILE A 76 3.03 6.86 -8.55
C ILE A 76 4.46 6.85 -9.11
N ASP A 77 5.09 5.68 -9.10
CA ASP A 77 6.33 5.42 -9.84
C ASP A 77 5.99 4.68 -11.15
N LEU A 78 6.41 5.24 -12.29
CA LEU A 78 6.14 4.64 -13.60
C LEU A 78 6.79 3.25 -13.74
N LEU A 79 7.97 3.05 -13.15
CA LEU A 79 8.66 1.76 -13.21
C LEU A 79 8.05 0.77 -12.22
N GLY A 80 7.99 1.15 -10.95
CA GLY A 80 7.55 0.29 -9.86
C GLY A 80 6.04 0.04 -9.81
N SER A 81 5.22 1.05 -10.09
CA SER A 81 3.77 0.95 -9.95
C SER A 81 3.06 0.55 -11.25
N ILE A 82 3.69 0.71 -12.43
CA ILE A 82 3.05 0.46 -13.73
C ILE A 82 3.81 -0.60 -14.53
N LEU A 83 5.07 -0.35 -14.88
CA LEU A 83 5.80 -1.21 -15.80
C LEU A 83 6.07 -2.60 -15.22
N LEU A 84 6.55 -2.68 -13.98
CA LEU A 84 6.86 -3.96 -13.34
C LEU A 84 5.61 -4.84 -13.15
N PRO A 85 4.50 -4.35 -12.58
CA PRO A 85 3.25 -5.13 -12.50
C PRO A 85 2.76 -5.60 -13.87
N LEU A 86 2.87 -4.77 -14.91
CA LEU A 86 2.46 -5.14 -16.27
C LEU A 86 3.31 -6.28 -16.83
N VAL A 87 4.64 -6.20 -16.68
CA VAL A 87 5.54 -7.27 -17.14
C VAL A 87 5.27 -8.57 -16.38
N LEU A 88 5.09 -8.50 -15.06
CA LEU A 88 4.79 -9.68 -14.23
C LEU A 88 3.44 -10.33 -14.58
N LEU A 89 2.45 -9.50 -14.95
CA LEU A 89 1.15 -9.98 -15.42
C LEU A 89 1.29 -10.69 -16.76
N LEU A 90 2.02 -10.09 -17.71
CA LEU A 90 2.25 -10.66 -19.04
C LEU A 90 3.12 -11.91 -19.01
N SER A 91 4.06 -11.99 -18.07
CA SER A 91 4.92 -13.17 -17.90
C SER A 91 4.22 -14.33 -17.17
N GLY A 92 3.02 -14.12 -16.64
CA GLY A 92 2.28 -15.13 -15.90
C GLY A 92 2.96 -15.56 -14.58
N ALA A 93 3.75 -14.67 -13.96
CA ALA A 93 4.58 -14.99 -12.79
C ALA A 93 3.76 -15.38 -11.54
N GLY A 94 2.45 -15.09 -11.51
CA GLY A 94 1.57 -15.37 -10.37
C GLY A 94 1.80 -14.47 -9.15
N ILE A 95 2.77 -13.55 -9.23
CA ILE A 95 3.12 -12.59 -8.18
C ILE A 95 3.08 -11.19 -8.80
N LEU A 96 2.41 -10.25 -8.13
CA LEU A 96 2.42 -8.84 -8.48
C LEU A 96 3.24 -8.08 -7.44
N ILE A 97 4.32 -7.47 -7.89
CA ILE A 97 5.20 -6.64 -7.06
C ILE A 97 5.18 -5.23 -7.65
N GLY A 98 5.04 -4.25 -6.77
CA GLY A 98 5.19 -2.84 -7.11
C GLY A 98 5.45 -2.00 -5.86
N TRP A 99 5.95 -0.78 -6.08
CA TRP A 99 6.19 0.19 -5.01
C TRP A 99 5.70 1.58 -5.44
N ALA A 100 5.45 2.44 -4.45
CA ALA A 100 5.14 3.84 -4.64
C ALA A 100 6.43 4.67 -4.67
N LYS A 101 6.35 5.87 -5.25
CA LYS A 101 7.45 6.83 -5.29
C LYS A 101 7.59 7.50 -3.92
N PRO A 102 8.67 7.25 -3.14
CA PRO A 102 8.77 7.72 -1.77
C PRO A 102 8.93 9.23 -1.69
N VAL A 103 8.52 9.84 -0.58
CA VAL A 103 8.70 11.27 -0.32
C VAL A 103 10.18 11.59 -0.04
N PRO A 104 10.77 12.61 -0.70
CA PRO A 104 12.17 12.95 -0.48
C PRO A 104 12.36 13.62 0.89
N VAL A 105 13.40 13.20 1.60
CA VAL A 105 13.80 13.74 2.91
C VAL A 105 15.28 14.10 2.89
N ASP A 106 15.58 15.35 3.25
CA ASP A 106 16.93 15.89 3.37
C ASP A 106 17.33 16.03 4.84
N VAL A 107 18.01 14.99 5.33
CA VAL A 107 18.44 14.89 6.74
C VAL A 107 19.45 15.98 7.12
N ALA A 108 20.17 16.55 6.15
CA ALA A 108 21.15 17.60 6.41
C ALA A 108 20.50 18.93 6.87
N ARG A 109 19.19 19.10 6.61
CA ARG A 109 18.44 20.29 7.03
C ARG A 109 17.96 20.23 8.47
N PHE A 110 18.01 19.07 9.11
CA PHE A 110 17.56 18.91 10.48
C PHE A 110 18.55 19.53 11.47
N ARG A 111 18.01 20.23 12.49
CA ARG A 111 18.82 20.77 13.60
C ARG A 111 19.57 19.67 14.36
N ASN A 112 19.01 18.46 14.42
CA ASN A 112 19.69 17.27 14.92
C ASN A 112 19.44 16.09 13.94
N PRO A 113 20.40 15.79 13.04
CA PRO A 113 20.25 14.77 12.00
C PRO A 113 19.83 13.38 12.52
N ARG A 114 20.40 12.94 13.65
CA ARG A 114 20.13 11.60 14.20
C ARG A 114 18.70 11.50 14.73
N ARG A 115 18.29 12.47 15.56
CA ARG A 115 16.93 12.50 16.11
C ARG A 115 15.90 12.73 15.00
N GLY A 116 16.19 13.63 14.07
CA GLY A 116 15.30 13.91 12.95
C GLY A 116 15.07 12.70 12.07
N PHE A 117 16.14 11.96 11.72
CA PHE A 117 16.03 10.72 10.96
C PHE A 117 15.18 9.66 11.67
N MET A 118 15.37 9.48 12.98
CA MET A 118 14.57 8.53 13.76
C MET A 118 13.09 8.91 13.82
N LEU A 119 12.79 10.20 14.06
CA LEU A 119 11.40 10.70 14.11
C LEU A 119 10.71 10.57 12.76
N VAL A 120 11.40 10.95 11.68
CA VAL A 120 10.85 10.77 10.33
C VAL A 120 10.63 9.30 10.05
N GLY A 121 11.60 8.41 10.30
CA GLY A 121 11.45 6.97 10.06
C GLY A 121 10.29 6.33 10.83
N ALA A 122 9.99 6.81 12.04
CA ALA A 122 8.85 6.35 12.82
C ALA A 122 7.51 6.95 12.38
N ALA A 123 7.51 8.10 11.69
CA ALA A 123 6.30 8.84 11.35
C ALA A 123 5.35 8.06 10.44
N GLY A 124 5.89 7.40 9.39
CA GLY A 124 5.10 6.59 8.47
C GLY A 124 4.39 5.43 9.18
N PRO A 125 5.12 4.52 9.86
CA PRO A 125 4.51 3.42 10.60
C PRO A 125 3.51 3.87 11.68
N ALA A 126 3.75 5.00 12.34
CA ALA A 126 2.83 5.54 13.34
C ALA A 126 1.51 6.07 12.75
N ALA A 127 1.46 6.32 11.43
CA ALA A 127 0.27 6.82 10.74
C ALA A 127 -0.63 5.72 10.15
N ASN A 128 -0.15 4.47 10.09
CA ASN A 128 -0.88 3.32 9.53
C ASN A 128 -1.51 2.43 10.60
#